data_AF-A0A318V181-F1
#
_entry.id   AF-A0A318V181-F1
#
_cell.length_a   1.000
_cell.length_b   1.000
_cell.length_c   1.000
_cell.angle_alpha   90.00
_cell.angle_beta   90.00
_cell.angle_gamma   90.00
#
_symmetry.space_group_name_H-M   'P 1'
#
loop_
_entity.id
_entity.type
_entity.pdbx_description
1 polymer ?
#
loop_
_entity_poly.entity_id
_entity_poly.type
_entity_poly.pdbx_seq_one_letter_code
_entity_poly.pdbx_strand_id
1 'polypeptide(L)'
;MLFIEALNRASNQPSERKTISRVKYRPITSNQDSVDLSSAAHQVKEIYLDSQNKESLTASTSIFANLIEHVLSHIFEAKFHIHSPEELDLDKKEWRLFLQVPPIHANKNNKTAGYMAPEIHRRPPAKQLIFHIPVKPSYGIPVEMTLLLSPHNGSPETLELFHSLPKENSLPVLKTPYPPEFLDQQTRHHHILLDQDGEPDQLSALYAHVNQSKLAEESSLPKQMFGLRIWRAKNNALTPIVLGSNKIGLLFVGHYTALEGNIHSVEQSARQASNLYTKA
;
A
#
# COMPACT_ATOMS: atom_id res chain seq x y z
N MET A 1 -17.43 -29.84 -50.06
CA MET A 1 -18.75 -30.43 -50.34
C MET A 1 -19.74 -29.72 -49.41
N LEU A 2 -20.59 -28.88 -49.99
CA LEU A 2 -21.60 -28.08 -49.28
C LEU A 2 -22.82 -28.96 -49.03
N PHE A 3 -23.28 -29.01 -47.78
CA PHE A 3 -24.64 -29.45 -47.47
C PHE A 3 -25.22 -28.48 -46.44
N ILE A 4 -26.15 -27.66 -46.92
CA ILE A 4 -27.11 -26.91 -46.11
C ILE A 4 -28.43 -27.64 -46.32
N GLU A 5 -29.07 -28.05 -45.23
CA GLU A 5 -30.46 -28.49 -45.26
C GLU A 5 -31.22 -27.66 -44.22
N ALA A 6 -32.22 -26.92 -44.69
CA ALA A 6 -33.16 -26.18 -43.87
C ALA A 6 -34.57 -26.68 -44.23
N LEU A 7 -35.32 -27.18 -43.25
CA LEU A 7 -36.75 -27.40 -43.38
C LEU A 7 -37.49 -27.02 -42.09
N ASN A 8 -38.12 -25.85 -42.17
CA ASN A 8 -39.52 -25.53 -41.86
C ASN A 8 -40.16 -25.82 -40.49
N ARG A 9 -40.63 -24.70 -39.92
CA ARG A 9 -41.80 -24.45 -39.05
C ARG A 9 -42.91 -25.51 -39.10
N ALA A 10 -43.47 -25.86 -37.94
CA ALA A 10 -44.83 -25.47 -37.52
C ALA A 10 -45.16 -25.93 -36.09
N SER A 11 -46.08 -25.19 -35.49
CA SER A 11 -46.62 -25.22 -34.12
C SER A 11 -47.19 -26.55 -33.63
N ASN A 12 -47.22 -26.73 -32.30
CA ASN A 12 -48.45 -26.98 -31.53
C ASN A 12 -48.16 -26.91 -30.01
N GLN A 13 -48.72 -25.91 -29.34
CA GLN A 13 -49.14 -25.97 -27.93
C GLN A 13 -50.67 -26.21 -27.91
N PRO A 14 -51.35 -26.52 -26.77
CA PRO A 14 -50.88 -26.70 -25.39
C PRO A 14 -51.44 -27.99 -24.71
N SER A 15 -50.95 -28.35 -23.52
CA SER A 15 -51.80 -28.81 -22.41
C SER A 15 -50.94 -29.15 -21.19
N GLU A 16 -51.44 -28.70 -20.05
CA GLU A 16 -50.90 -28.78 -18.71
C GLU A 16 -50.55 -30.20 -18.23
N ARG A 17 -49.50 -30.29 -17.42
CA ARG A 17 -49.50 -31.02 -16.15
C ARG A 17 -48.33 -30.54 -15.30
N LYS A 18 -48.65 -29.89 -14.17
CA LYS A 18 -47.71 -29.57 -13.10
C LYS A 18 -47.12 -30.86 -12.55
N THR A 19 -45.81 -31.05 -12.71
CA THR A 19 -45.03 -31.98 -11.92
C THR A 19 -43.83 -31.25 -11.34
N ILE A 20 -43.79 -31.24 -10.01
CA ILE A 20 -42.75 -30.65 -9.18
C ILE A 20 -41.46 -31.45 -9.41
N SER A 21 -40.54 -30.93 -10.23
CA SER A 21 -39.21 -31.51 -10.39
C SER A 21 -38.19 -30.68 -9.61
N ARG A 22 -37.63 -31.29 -8.56
CA ARG A 22 -36.46 -30.80 -7.82
C ARG A 22 -35.39 -30.27 -8.78
N VAL A 23 -35.10 -28.98 -8.70
CA VAL A 23 -33.96 -28.36 -9.39
C VAL A 23 -32.68 -28.96 -8.81
N LYS A 24 -32.10 -29.93 -9.52
CA LYS A 24 -30.69 -30.28 -9.35
C LYS A 24 -29.90 -29.10 -9.90
N TYR A 25 -29.21 -28.37 -9.03
CA TYR A 25 -28.14 -27.46 -9.43
C TYR A 25 -27.19 -28.24 -10.35
N ARG A 26 -27.13 -27.86 -11.63
CA ARG A 26 -26.00 -28.25 -12.47
C ARG A 26 -24.80 -27.47 -11.93
N PRO A 27 -23.68 -28.12 -11.58
CA PRO A 27 -22.46 -27.39 -11.33
C PRO A 27 -22.08 -26.69 -12.64
N ILE A 28 -21.83 -25.39 -12.55
CA ILE A 28 -21.19 -24.63 -13.62
C ILE A 28 -19.87 -25.34 -13.90
N THR A 29 -19.76 -25.97 -15.06
CA THR A 29 -18.49 -26.46 -15.57
C THR A 29 -17.62 -25.24 -15.79
N SER A 30 -16.65 -25.02 -14.89
CA SER A 30 -15.59 -24.03 -15.08
C SER A 30 -14.86 -24.37 -16.37
N ASN A 31 -14.90 -23.47 -17.36
CA ASN A 31 -13.97 -23.51 -18.48
C ASN A 31 -12.55 -23.52 -17.89
N GLN A 32 -11.77 -24.56 -18.18
CA GLN A 32 -10.40 -24.72 -17.69
C GLN A 32 -9.37 -23.76 -18.33
N ASP A 33 -9.83 -22.73 -19.04
CA ASP A 33 -8.99 -21.71 -19.68
C ASP A 33 -9.11 -20.31 -19.03
N SER A 34 -9.89 -20.16 -17.95
CA SER A 34 -9.83 -18.94 -17.14
C SER A 34 -8.78 -19.11 -16.03
N VAL A 35 -7.67 -18.39 -16.15
CA VAL A 35 -6.78 -18.15 -15.01
C VAL A 35 -7.56 -17.26 -14.04
N ASP A 36 -8.18 -17.86 -13.03
CA ASP A 36 -8.79 -17.11 -11.94
C ASP A 36 -7.66 -16.41 -11.16
N LEU A 37 -7.40 -15.16 -11.54
CA LEU A 37 -6.61 -14.24 -10.73
C LEU A 37 -7.25 -14.23 -9.34
N SER A 38 -6.45 -14.53 -8.31
CA SER A 38 -6.94 -14.59 -6.93
C SER A 38 -7.79 -13.37 -6.60
N SER A 39 -8.76 -13.50 -5.69
CA SER A 39 -9.58 -12.37 -5.23
C SER A 39 -8.75 -11.19 -4.71
N ALA A 40 -7.49 -11.42 -4.34
CA ALA A 40 -6.50 -10.40 -3.99
C ALA A 40 -6.02 -9.58 -5.21
N ALA A 41 -5.82 -10.19 -6.37
CA ALA A 41 -5.44 -9.50 -7.60
C ALA A 41 -6.54 -8.55 -8.13
N HIS A 42 -7.81 -8.86 -7.85
CA HIS A 42 -8.95 -7.99 -8.18
C HIS A 42 -9.10 -6.77 -7.24
N GLN A 43 -8.31 -6.69 -6.16
CA GLN A 43 -8.36 -5.60 -5.17
C GLN A 43 -7.16 -4.65 -5.24
N VAL A 44 -6.18 -4.91 -6.10
CA VAL A 44 -5.01 -4.04 -6.26
C VAL A 44 -5.46 -2.76 -6.95
N LYS A 45 -5.60 -1.69 -6.17
CA LYS A 45 -5.89 -0.36 -6.70
C LYS A 45 -4.57 0.32 -7.02
N GLU A 46 -4.44 0.83 -8.23
CA GLU A 46 -3.35 1.73 -8.59
C GLU A 46 -3.73 3.15 -8.18
N ILE A 47 -2.80 3.85 -7.54
CA ILE A 47 -2.88 5.28 -7.30
C ILE A 47 -1.71 5.96 -7.98
N TYR A 48 -1.82 7.26 -8.21
CA TYR A 48 -0.68 8.07 -8.56
C TYR A 48 -0.57 9.32 -7.68
N LEU A 49 0.66 9.77 -7.52
CA LEU A 49 1.04 11.05 -6.94
C LEU A 49 1.62 11.90 -8.07
N ASP A 50 1.30 13.18 -8.11
CA ASP A 50 1.89 14.11 -9.07
C ASP A 50 2.39 15.38 -8.38
N SER A 51 3.22 16.14 -9.09
CA SER A 51 3.83 17.36 -8.56
C SER A 51 2.84 18.50 -8.26
N GLN A 52 1.61 18.43 -8.78
CA GLN A 52 0.65 19.52 -8.72
C GLN A 52 -0.33 19.38 -7.55
N ASN A 53 -0.74 18.15 -7.23
CA ASN A 53 -1.77 17.87 -6.23
C ASN A 53 -1.14 17.63 -4.85
N LYS A 54 -0.70 18.72 -4.22
CA LYS A 54 -0.08 18.68 -2.89
C LYS A 54 -0.54 19.81 -1.97
N GLU A 55 -0.51 19.53 -0.68
CA GLU A 55 -0.62 20.52 0.39
C GLU A 55 0.77 21.07 0.73
N SER A 56 0.84 22.29 1.24
CA SER A 56 2.10 22.88 1.71
C SER A 56 2.64 22.12 2.92
N LEU A 57 3.97 21.92 2.97
CA LEU A 57 4.61 21.38 4.16
C LEU A 57 4.44 22.34 5.33
N THR A 58 3.96 21.82 6.45
CA THR A 58 3.76 22.59 7.69
C THR A 58 4.71 22.10 8.78
N ALA A 59 4.85 22.88 9.85
CA ALA A 59 5.56 22.44 11.05
C ALA A 59 4.98 21.14 11.64
N SER A 60 3.66 20.94 11.56
CA SER A 60 3.00 19.70 11.98
C SER A 60 3.42 18.50 11.14
N THR A 61 3.53 18.71 9.82
CA THR A 61 4.04 17.71 8.88
C THR A 61 5.49 17.35 9.19
N SER A 62 6.32 18.35 9.50
CA SER A 62 7.73 18.16 9.91
C SER A 62 7.87 17.35 11.20
N ILE A 63 7.07 17.65 12.23
CA ILE A 63 7.06 16.83 13.47
C ILE A 63 6.71 15.38 13.13
N PHE A 64 5.65 15.18 12.35
CA PHE A 64 5.22 13.82 12.00
C PHE A 64 6.29 13.04 11.23
N ALA A 65 6.95 13.67 10.25
CA ALA A 65 8.08 13.06 9.54
C ALA A 65 9.24 12.71 10.49
N ASN A 66 9.60 13.62 11.40
CA ASN A 66 10.66 13.37 12.39
C ASN A 66 10.32 12.22 13.35
N LEU A 67 9.05 12.04 13.75
CA LEU A 67 8.63 10.90 14.56
C LEU A 67 8.87 9.58 13.82
N ILE A 68 8.55 9.53 12.52
CA ILE A 68 8.80 8.35 11.69
C ILE A 68 10.30 8.10 11.56
N GLU A 69 11.08 9.12 11.21
CA GLU A 69 12.54 9.03 11.08
C GLU A 69 13.19 8.48 12.35
N HIS A 70 12.76 8.99 13.52
CA HIS A 70 13.27 8.59 14.82
C HIS A 70 12.93 7.13 15.15
N VAL A 71 11.71 6.69 14.84
CA VAL A 71 11.30 5.28 15.03
C VAL A 71 12.05 4.34 14.10
N LEU A 72 12.17 4.68 12.81
CA LEU A 72 12.90 3.84 11.86
C LEU A 72 14.38 3.74 12.23
N SER A 73 15.00 4.85 12.63
CA SER A 73 16.40 4.87 13.07
C SER A 73 16.64 4.03 14.31
N HIS A 74 15.67 3.98 15.23
CA HIS A 74 15.72 3.10 16.38
C HIS A 74 15.58 1.62 16.00
N ILE A 75 14.57 1.28 15.19
CA ILE A 75 14.26 -0.12 14.81
C ILE A 75 15.41 -0.76 14.03
N PHE A 76 16.02 -0.01 13.12
CA PHE A 76 17.04 -0.52 12.21
C PHE A 76 18.47 -0.22 12.66
N GLU A 77 18.64 0.43 13.81
CA GLU A 77 19.94 0.79 14.39
C GLU A 77 20.87 1.53 13.40
N ALA A 78 20.26 2.29 12.49
CA ALA A 78 20.98 3.07 11.48
C ALA A 78 20.41 4.48 11.42
N LYS A 79 21.19 5.42 10.86
CA LYS A 79 20.72 6.79 10.67
C LYS A 79 19.85 6.84 9.41
N PHE A 80 18.57 7.10 9.59
CA PHE A 80 17.67 7.39 8.49
C PHE A 80 17.51 8.90 8.39
N HIS A 81 17.36 9.39 7.17
CA HIS A 81 16.91 10.75 6.95
C HIS A 81 15.75 10.73 5.97
N ILE A 82 14.65 11.39 6.34
CA ILE A 82 13.49 11.54 5.49
C ILE A 82 13.58 12.88 4.78
N HIS A 83 13.77 12.83 3.46
CA HIS A 83 13.82 14.00 2.62
C HIS A 83 12.43 14.52 2.29
N SER A 84 12.28 15.83 2.26
CA SER A 84 11.13 16.46 1.62
C SER A 84 11.36 16.62 0.11
N PRO A 85 10.31 16.63 -0.73
CA PRO A 85 10.46 16.92 -2.15
C PRO A 85 11.01 18.33 -2.41
N GLU A 86 10.71 19.27 -1.52
CA GLU A 86 11.23 20.65 -1.52
C GLU A 86 12.76 20.67 -1.38
N GLU A 87 13.34 19.87 -0.48
CA GLU A 87 14.79 19.73 -0.33
C GLU A 87 15.49 19.12 -1.56
N LEU A 88 14.74 18.39 -2.38
CA LEU A 88 15.22 17.74 -3.60
C LEU A 88 14.90 18.55 -4.87
N ASP A 89 14.38 19.76 -4.74
CA ASP A 89 13.97 20.65 -5.86
C ASP A 89 12.92 20.02 -6.81
N LEU A 90 12.16 19.03 -6.33
CA LEU A 90 11.18 18.29 -7.15
C LEU A 90 9.94 19.12 -7.49
N ASP A 91 9.64 20.14 -6.70
CA ASP A 91 8.46 21.00 -6.85
C ASP A 91 8.44 21.83 -8.13
N LYS A 92 9.62 22.13 -8.67
CA LYS A 92 9.77 22.95 -9.87
C LYS A 92 9.63 22.12 -11.15
N LYS A 93 9.35 20.82 -11.04
CA LYS A 93 9.36 19.84 -12.12
C LYS A 93 8.02 19.13 -12.17
N GLU A 94 7.63 18.74 -13.38
CA GLU A 94 6.47 17.88 -13.57
C GLU A 94 6.90 16.42 -13.49
N TRP A 95 6.29 15.67 -12.58
CA TRP A 95 6.54 14.25 -12.42
C TRP A 95 5.26 13.56 -11.95
N ARG A 96 5.22 12.24 -12.15
CA ARG A 96 4.15 11.37 -11.66
C ARG A 96 4.75 10.07 -11.15
N LEU A 97 4.30 9.65 -9.97
CA LEU A 97 4.64 8.38 -9.36
C LEU A 97 3.40 7.50 -9.35
N PHE A 98 3.54 6.26 -9.81
CA PHE A 98 2.48 5.26 -9.75
C PHE A 98 2.79 4.27 -8.63
N LEU A 99 1.80 3.98 -7.81
CA LEU A 99 1.93 3.08 -6.66
C LEU A 99 0.76 2.11 -6.64
N GLN A 100 1.07 0.86 -6.33
CA GLN A 100 0.04 -0.13 -6.03
C GLN A 100 -0.33 -0.01 -4.55
N VAL A 101 -1.61 0.23 -4.28
CA VAL A 101 -2.14 0.25 -2.92
C VAL A 101 -2.39 -1.18 -2.49
N PRO A 102 -1.78 -1.62 -1.38
CA PRO A 102 -1.97 -2.97 -0.91
C PRO A 102 -3.36 -3.13 -0.26
N PRO A 103 -3.88 -4.36 -0.11
CA PRO A 103 -5.23 -4.60 0.37
C PRO A 103 -5.44 -4.12 1.81
N ILE A 104 -6.53 -3.38 2.05
CA ILE A 104 -6.86 -2.77 3.35
C ILE A 104 -7.25 -3.84 4.40
N HIS A 105 -7.84 -4.94 3.94
CA HIS A 105 -8.28 -6.04 4.80
C HIS A 105 -7.54 -7.31 4.44
N ALA A 106 -7.04 -8.02 5.46
CA ALA A 106 -6.65 -9.40 5.29
C ALA A 106 -7.91 -10.19 4.89
N ASN A 107 -7.92 -10.82 3.71
CA ASN A 107 -8.93 -11.82 3.39
C ASN A 107 -8.80 -12.92 4.45
N LYS A 108 -9.75 -12.96 5.40
CA LYS A 108 -9.98 -14.13 6.22
C LYS A 108 -10.47 -15.21 5.27
N ASN A 109 -9.54 -15.91 4.62
CA ASN A 109 -9.88 -17.12 3.91
C ASN A 109 -10.53 -18.04 4.94
N ASN A 110 -11.85 -18.21 4.82
CA ASN A 110 -12.57 -19.30 5.43
C ASN A 110 -11.88 -20.57 4.94
N LYS A 111 -10.97 -21.12 5.75
CA LYS A 111 -10.32 -22.39 5.46
C LYS A 111 -11.41 -23.45 5.45
N THR A 112 -11.97 -23.75 4.29
CA THR A 112 -12.65 -25.00 4.05
C THR A 112 -11.66 -26.12 4.35
N ALA A 113 -12.06 -27.01 5.26
CA ALA A 113 -11.24 -28.08 5.81
C ALA A 113 -10.71 -28.99 4.69
N GLY A 114 -9.48 -28.74 4.25
CA GLY A 114 -8.67 -29.63 3.43
C GLY A 114 -7.41 -29.99 4.21
N TYR A 115 -7.06 -31.27 4.20
CA TYR A 115 -5.93 -31.93 4.88
C TYR A 115 -4.81 -30.98 5.36
N MET A 116 -4.67 -30.83 6.68
CA MET A 116 -3.58 -30.07 7.29
C MET A 116 -2.31 -30.92 7.36
N ALA A 117 -1.27 -30.50 6.66
CA ALA A 117 0.10 -30.96 6.88
C ALA A 117 0.57 -30.58 8.30
N PRO A 118 1.47 -31.37 8.93
CA PRO A 118 1.84 -31.19 10.34
C PRO A 118 2.53 -29.85 10.60
N GLU A 119 2.27 -29.31 11.79
CA GLU A 119 2.61 -27.97 12.24
C GLU A 119 4.10 -27.61 12.09
N ILE A 120 4.39 -26.74 11.12
CA ILE A 120 5.64 -25.99 11.06
C ILE A 120 5.59 -24.96 12.20
N HIS A 121 6.67 -24.88 12.97
CA HIS A 121 6.83 -24.05 14.17
C HIS A 121 6.05 -22.74 14.09
N ARG A 122 4.97 -22.64 14.87
CA ARG A 122 4.13 -21.45 14.91
C ARG A 122 4.97 -20.31 15.48
N ARG A 123 5.52 -19.45 14.60
CA ARG A 123 6.06 -18.15 15.00
C ARG A 123 5.03 -17.45 15.88
N PRO A 124 5.45 -16.68 16.91
CA PRO A 124 4.50 -15.92 17.72
C PRO A 124 3.68 -15.01 16.79
N PRO A 125 2.41 -14.70 17.10
CA PRO A 125 1.63 -13.82 16.24
C PRO A 125 2.31 -12.46 16.13
N ALA A 126 2.29 -11.87 14.92
CA ALA A 126 2.81 -10.53 14.70
C ALA A 126 2.04 -9.53 15.59
N LYS A 127 2.80 -8.69 16.29
CA LYS A 127 2.25 -7.70 17.24
C LYS A 127 2.21 -6.33 16.57
N GLN A 128 1.32 -5.48 17.05
CA GLN A 128 1.46 -4.04 16.83
C GLN A 128 2.45 -3.50 17.85
N LEU A 129 3.37 -2.65 17.41
CA LEU A 129 4.39 -2.04 18.26
C LEU A 129 3.99 -0.61 18.58
N ILE A 130 4.13 -0.22 19.84
CA ILE A 130 3.86 1.13 20.33
C ILE A 130 5.20 1.75 20.70
N PHE A 131 5.48 2.90 20.10
CA PHE A 131 6.67 3.68 20.38
C PHE A 131 6.29 4.92 21.17
N HIS A 132 6.86 5.03 22.36
CA HIS A 132 6.74 6.15 23.29
C HIS A 132 7.91 7.11 23.06
N ILE A 133 7.61 8.32 22.59
CA ILE A 133 8.60 9.28 22.09
C ILE A 133 8.47 10.56 22.92
N PRO A 134 9.41 10.84 23.83
CA PRO A 134 9.45 12.10 24.54
C PRO A 134 9.94 13.20 23.58
N VAL A 135 9.04 14.08 23.15
CA VAL A 135 9.33 15.19 22.23
C VAL A 135 9.63 16.45 23.02
N LYS A 136 10.89 16.90 22.97
CA LYS A 136 11.35 18.08 23.69
C LYS A 136 11.13 19.35 22.86
N PRO A 137 10.36 20.33 23.36
CA PRO A 137 10.26 21.67 22.77
C PRO A 137 11.57 22.46 22.88
N SER A 138 11.61 23.63 22.24
CA SER A 138 12.74 24.56 22.30
C SER A 138 13.10 25.00 23.73
N TYR A 139 12.10 25.08 24.61
CA TYR A 139 12.25 25.28 26.06
C TYR A 139 11.15 24.52 26.81
N GLY A 140 11.37 24.19 28.08
CA GLY A 140 10.37 23.49 28.91
C GLY A 140 10.52 21.97 28.94
N ILE A 141 9.44 21.30 29.38
CA ILE A 141 9.42 19.84 29.59
C ILE A 141 9.02 19.10 28.31
N PRO A 142 9.53 17.87 28.09
CA PRO A 142 9.09 17.04 26.98
C PRO A 142 7.60 16.70 27.03
N VAL A 143 6.97 16.65 25.86
CA VAL A 143 5.61 16.16 25.65
C VAL A 143 5.69 14.75 25.07
N GLU A 144 4.96 13.82 25.67
CA GLU A 144 4.91 12.44 25.20
C GLU A 144 4.07 12.33 23.93
N MET A 145 4.68 11.82 22.85
CA MET A 145 4.00 11.45 21.61
C MET A 145 4.16 9.96 21.36
N THR A 146 3.19 9.35 20.70
CA THR A 146 3.17 7.91 20.45
C THR A 146 2.95 7.60 18.98
N LEU A 147 3.70 6.61 18.51
CA LEU A 147 3.56 6.07 17.17
C LEU A 147 3.27 4.56 17.26
N LEU A 148 2.07 4.18 16.84
CA LEU A 148 1.64 2.81 16.65
C LEU A 148 2.10 2.34 15.27
N LEU A 149 2.93 1.30 15.23
CA LEU A 149 3.42 0.66 14.02
C LEU A 149 2.77 -0.71 13.90
N SER A 150 2.15 -1.00 12.76
CA SER A 150 1.59 -2.32 12.47
C SER A 150 2.16 -2.87 11.17
N PRO A 151 2.27 -4.21 11.04
CA PRO A 151 2.58 -4.80 9.75
C PRO A 151 1.45 -4.51 8.77
N HIS A 152 1.79 -4.26 7.51
CA HIS A 152 0.79 -4.20 6.46
C HIS A 152 0.26 -5.61 6.15
N ASN A 153 -1.06 -5.72 5.89
CA ASN A 153 -1.73 -7.01 5.67
C ASN A 153 -1.45 -7.64 4.29
N GLY A 154 -0.91 -6.85 3.37
CA GLY A 154 -0.62 -7.24 1.98
C GLY A 154 0.77 -7.82 1.77
N SER A 155 1.71 -7.61 2.71
CA SER A 155 3.08 -8.10 2.54
C SER A 155 3.12 -9.63 2.71
N PRO A 156 3.83 -10.38 1.83
CA PRO A 156 3.84 -11.83 1.84
C PRO A 156 4.46 -12.42 3.11
N GLU A 157 5.44 -11.72 3.69
CA GLU A 157 6.04 -12.05 4.98
C GLU A 157 5.99 -10.84 5.92
N THR A 158 5.61 -11.09 7.17
CA THR A 158 5.68 -10.08 8.21
C THR A 158 7.12 -9.93 8.70
N LEU A 159 7.60 -8.70 8.81
CA LEU A 159 8.96 -8.42 9.28
C LEU A 159 9.19 -8.98 10.68
N GLU A 160 10.37 -9.57 10.90
CA GLU A 160 10.76 -10.20 12.17
C GLU A 160 10.63 -9.25 13.38
N LEU A 161 10.81 -7.95 13.16
CA LEU A 161 10.66 -6.91 14.18
C LEU A 161 9.30 -6.97 14.90
N PHE A 162 8.22 -7.35 14.21
CA PHE A 162 6.88 -7.46 14.80
C PHE A 162 6.71 -8.68 15.71
N HIS A 163 7.66 -9.60 15.67
CA HIS A 163 7.71 -10.81 16.48
C HIS A 163 8.70 -10.66 17.64
N SER A 164 9.87 -10.08 17.34
CA SER A 164 11.02 -10.00 18.24
C SER A 164 11.00 -8.79 19.17
N LEU A 165 10.55 -7.61 18.71
CA LEU A 165 10.56 -6.42 19.55
C LEU A 165 9.51 -6.50 20.67
N PRO A 166 9.79 -5.86 21.83
CA PRO A 166 8.77 -5.60 22.84
C PRO A 166 7.56 -4.88 22.25
N LYS A 167 6.37 -5.13 22.79
CA LYS A 167 5.15 -4.48 22.32
C LYS A 167 5.19 -2.96 22.52
N GLU A 168 5.75 -2.53 23.64
CA GLU A 168 5.91 -1.11 24.00
C GLU A 168 7.40 -0.80 24.09
N ASN A 169 7.82 0.29 23.44
CA ASN A 169 9.22 0.69 23.35
C ASN A 169 9.33 2.18 23.67
N SER A 170 10.20 2.54 24.63
CA SER A 170 10.51 3.93 24.95
C SER A 170 11.72 4.39 24.16
N LEU A 171 11.57 5.47 23.39
CA LEU A 171 12.64 6.03 22.58
C LEU A 171 13.39 7.15 23.32
N PRO A 172 14.63 7.45 22.90
CA PRO A 172 15.34 8.64 23.33
C PRO A 172 14.57 9.92 23.00
N VAL A 173 14.90 11.00 23.70
CA VAL A 173 14.29 12.32 23.51
C VAL A 173 14.50 12.84 22.09
N LEU A 174 13.40 13.16 21.40
CA LEU A 174 13.41 13.84 20.11
C LEU A 174 13.37 15.36 20.36
N LYS A 175 14.44 16.07 20.01
CA LYS A 175 14.51 17.53 20.16
C LYS A 175 13.87 18.22 18.96
N THR A 176 13.09 19.27 19.21
CA THR A 176 12.47 20.07 18.16
C THR A 176 12.74 21.56 18.37
N PRO A 177 12.74 22.37 17.30
CA PRO A 177 12.88 23.82 17.42
C PRO A 177 11.56 24.51 17.84
N TYR A 178 10.46 23.76 17.99
CA TYR A 178 9.13 24.33 18.19
C TYR A 178 8.85 24.65 19.66
N PRO A 179 8.07 25.71 19.93
CA PRO A 179 7.72 26.09 21.29
C PRO A 179 6.68 25.12 21.89
N PRO A 180 6.57 25.03 23.23
CA PRO A 180 5.63 24.12 23.91
C PRO A 180 4.18 24.28 23.47
N GLU A 181 3.73 25.52 23.30
CA GLU A 181 2.33 25.84 22.97
C GLU A 181 1.95 25.29 21.60
N PHE A 182 2.92 25.20 20.68
CA PHE A 182 2.73 24.54 19.40
C PHE A 182 2.66 23.03 19.55
N LEU A 183 3.56 22.42 20.32
CA LEU A 183 3.58 20.96 20.54
C LEU A 183 2.29 20.46 21.20
N ASP A 184 1.71 21.26 22.10
CA ASP A 184 0.46 20.92 22.79
C ASP A 184 -0.75 20.83 21.87
N GLN A 185 -0.72 21.51 20.73
CA GLN A 185 -1.78 21.48 19.72
C GLN A 185 -1.63 20.31 18.73
N GLN A 186 -0.52 19.57 18.78
CA GLN A 186 -0.24 18.52 17.82
C GLN A 186 -0.99 17.23 18.14
N THR A 187 -1.22 16.43 17.11
CA THR A 187 -1.66 15.05 17.30
C THR A 187 -0.57 14.27 18.03
N ARG A 188 -0.92 13.66 19.17
CA ARG A 188 0.04 12.89 19.98
C ARG A 188 0.01 11.39 19.71
N HIS A 189 -0.97 10.91 18.95
CA HIS A 189 -1.17 9.49 18.66
C HIS A 189 -1.26 9.28 17.16
N HIS A 190 -0.25 8.62 16.60
CA HIS A 190 -0.20 8.29 15.19
C HIS A 190 -0.28 6.79 14.98
N HIS A 191 -0.94 6.37 13.91
CA HIS A 191 -0.95 4.97 13.47
C HIS A 191 -0.47 4.90 12.03
N ILE A 192 0.57 4.09 11.82
CA ILE A 192 1.14 3.81 10.50
C ILE A 192 1.28 2.31 10.26
N LEU A 193 1.22 1.94 8.99
CA LEU A 193 1.45 0.58 8.52
C LEU A 193 2.77 0.52 7.78
N LEU A 194 3.57 -0.49 8.09
CA LEU A 194 4.86 -0.75 7.47
C LEU A 194 4.71 -1.84 6.41
N ASP A 195 5.16 -1.53 5.20
CA ASP A 195 5.15 -2.43 4.06
C ASP A 195 6.55 -2.46 3.42
N GLN A 196 7.10 -3.66 3.23
CA GLN A 196 8.44 -3.88 2.65
C GLN A 196 8.35 -4.61 1.31
N ASP A 197 7.16 -4.67 0.72
CA ASP A 197 6.90 -5.33 -0.57
C ASP A 197 6.87 -4.32 -1.74
N GLY A 198 7.46 -3.14 -1.55
CA GLY A 198 7.57 -2.16 -2.63
C GLY A 198 8.73 -2.45 -3.57
N GLU A 199 8.64 -1.91 -4.78
CA GLU A 199 9.73 -1.97 -5.75
C GLU A 199 10.95 -1.17 -5.23
N PRO A 200 12.18 -1.73 -5.28
CA PRO A 200 13.39 -1.05 -4.83
C PRO A 200 13.63 0.31 -5.50
N ASP A 201 13.17 0.48 -6.73
CA ASP A 201 13.31 1.67 -7.56
C ASP A 201 11.97 2.38 -7.79
N GLN A 202 11.00 2.25 -6.88
CA GLN A 202 9.68 2.90 -6.98
C GLN A 202 9.72 4.43 -7.14
N LEU A 203 10.85 5.07 -6.84
CA LEU A 203 11.08 6.51 -7.03
C LEU A 203 11.84 6.84 -8.32
N SER A 204 12.02 5.89 -9.23
CA SER A 204 12.84 6.02 -10.44
C SER A 204 12.42 7.18 -11.35
N ALA A 205 11.11 7.45 -11.43
CA ALA A 205 10.58 8.59 -12.18
C ALA A 205 11.11 9.94 -11.68
N LEU A 206 11.54 10.03 -10.41
CA LEU A 206 12.10 11.26 -9.84
C LEU A 206 13.60 11.42 -10.12
N TYR A 207 14.32 10.34 -10.43
CA TYR A 207 15.79 10.39 -10.53
C TYR A 207 16.30 11.36 -11.60
N ALA A 208 15.52 11.60 -12.66
CA ALA A 208 15.82 12.58 -13.69
C ALA A 208 15.67 14.04 -13.21
N HIS A 209 14.91 14.25 -12.13
CA HIS A 209 14.53 15.57 -11.62
C HIS A 209 15.28 15.96 -10.36
N VAL A 210 15.73 14.99 -9.56
CA VAL A 210 16.52 15.23 -8.34
C VAL A 210 17.90 15.77 -8.71
N ASN A 211 18.40 16.72 -7.92
CA ASN A 211 19.79 17.15 -8.02
C ASN A 211 20.74 15.97 -7.81
N GLN A 212 21.55 15.64 -8.82
CA GLN A 212 22.45 14.47 -8.78
C GLN A 212 23.42 14.50 -7.60
N SER A 213 23.77 15.67 -7.07
CA SER A 213 24.61 15.79 -5.87
C SER A 213 23.94 15.33 -4.57
N LYS A 214 22.61 15.15 -4.59
CA LYS A 214 21.80 14.68 -3.46
C LYS A 214 21.49 13.19 -3.55
N LEU A 215 21.77 12.55 -4.68
CA LEU A 215 21.61 11.11 -4.82
C LEU A 215 22.76 10.42 -4.09
N ALA A 216 22.40 9.46 -3.24
CA ALA A 216 23.37 8.64 -2.54
C ALA A 216 23.89 7.54 -3.47
N GLU A 217 25.14 7.13 -3.28
CA GLU A 217 25.65 5.90 -3.89
C GLU A 217 24.91 4.69 -3.30
N GLU A 218 24.51 3.72 -4.13
CA GLU A 218 23.71 2.56 -3.70
C GLU A 218 24.36 1.77 -2.54
N SER A 219 25.68 1.81 -2.41
CA SER A 219 26.45 1.14 -1.35
C SER A 219 26.35 1.82 0.02
N SER A 220 25.89 3.07 0.06
CA SER A 220 25.88 3.90 1.28
C SER A 220 24.56 3.84 2.07
N LEU A 221 23.47 3.41 1.43
CA LEU A 221 22.15 3.39 2.05
C LEU A 221 21.82 2.03 2.69
N PRO A 222 21.16 2.02 3.87
CA PRO A 222 20.65 0.79 4.48
C PRO A 222 19.67 0.08 3.54
N LYS A 223 19.91 -1.21 3.27
CA LYS A 223 19.06 -2.03 2.38
C LYS A 223 17.61 -2.12 2.86
N GLN A 224 17.37 -1.93 4.15
CA GLN A 224 16.05 -1.90 4.77
C GLN A 224 15.18 -0.73 4.28
N MET A 225 15.75 0.27 3.61
CA MET A 225 15.00 1.35 2.96
C MET A 225 14.44 0.94 1.59
N PHE A 226 15.01 -0.08 0.94
CA PHE A 226 14.72 -0.33 -0.46
C PHE A 226 13.34 -0.97 -0.60
N GLY A 227 12.43 -0.31 -1.32
CA GLY A 227 11.05 -0.79 -1.43
C GLY A 227 10.19 -0.52 -0.19
N LEU A 228 10.74 0.15 0.83
CA LEU A 228 9.97 0.47 2.02
C LEU A 228 8.83 1.43 1.68
N ARG A 229 7.62 1.12 2.16
CA ARG A 229 6.43 1.97 2.05
C ARG A 229 5.80 2.12 3.43
N ILE A 230 5.48 3.37 3.79
CA ILE A 230 4.76 3.67 5.02
C ILE A 230 3.41 4.24 4.66
N TRP A 231 2.35 3.60 5.16
CA TRP A 231 0.98 3.98 4.87
C TRP A 231 0.29 4.52 6.11
N ARG A 232 -0.59 5.50 5.91
CA ARG A 232 -1.56 5.94 6.93
C ARG A 232 -2.89 5.27 6.64
N ALA A 233 -3.49 4.66 7.64
CA ALA A 233 -4.88 4.24 7.57
C ALA A 233 -5.79 5.35 8.12
N LYS A 234 -6.70 5.85 7.30
CA LYS A 234 -7.75 6.80 7.73
C LYS A 234 -9.00 6.55 6.91
N ASN A 235 -10.17 6.48 7.57
CA ASN A 235 -11.48 6.35 6.91
C ASN A 235 -11.55 5.20 5.88
N ASN A 236 -10.96 4.05 6.19
CA ASN A 236 -10.87 2.89 5.29
C ASN A 236 -10.12 3.16 3.97
N ALA A 237 -9.24 4.15 3.95
CA ALA A 237 -8.31 4.42 2.87
C ALA A 237 -6.87 4.34 3.38
N LEU A 238 -5.97 3.91 2.50
CA LEU A 238 -4.52 3.93 2.72
C LEU A 238 -3.91 5.05 1.91
N THR A 239 -3.21 5.96 2.57
CA THR A 239 -2.47 7.04 1.92
C THR A 239 -0.98 6.84 2.14
N PRO A 240 -0.15 6.91 1.10
CA PRO A 240 1.30 6.77 1.26
C PRO A 240 1.83 7.99 2.01
N ILE A 241 2.77 7.77 2.94
CA ILE A 241 3.41 8.82 3.75
C ILE A 241 4.90 8.91 3.44
N VAL A 242 5.57 7.77 3.36
CA VAL A 242 7.01 7.68 3.10
C VAL A 242 7.27 6.56 2.11
N LEU A 243 8.14 6.83 1.15
CA LEU A 243 8.59 5.87 0.15
C LEU A 243 10.11 5.75 0.21
N GLY A 244 10.60 4.53 0.17
CA GLY A 244 12.02 4.21 0.24
C GLY A 244 12.58 3.76 -1.11
N SER A 245 13.78 4.20 -1.44
CA SER A 245 14.48 3.81 -2.66
C SER A 245 15.98 3.71 -2.44
N ASN A 246 16.66 3.02 -3.37
CA ASN A 246 18.10 2.80 -3.31
C ASN A 246 18.98 3.99 -3.70
N LYS A 247 18.41 5.11 -4.17
CA LYS A 247 19.18 6.32 -4.54
C LYS A 247 18.81 7.55 -3.72
N ILE A 248 17.54 7.75 -3.41
CA ILE A 248 17.07 8.89 -2.62
C ILE A 248 17.11 8.56 -1.12
N GLY A 249 17.05 7.29 -0.73
CA GLY A 249 16.79 6.91 0.66
C GLY A 249 15.29 6.99 0.93
N LEU A 250 14.88 7.76 1.94
CA LEU A 250 13.47 7.94 2.28
C LEU A 250 12.93 9.29 1.79
N LEU A 251 11.79 9.28 1.10
CA LEU A 251 11.08 10.46 0.63
C LEU A 251 9.74 10.61 1.35
N PHE A 252 9.49 11.78 1.94
CA PHE A 252 8.19 12.12 2.49
C PHE A 252 7.20 12.51 1.38
N VAL A 253 6.11 11.75 1.28
CA VAL A 253 5.03 11.98 0.31
C VAL A 253 3.67 12.22 0.95
N GLY A 254 3.59 12.24 2.28
CA GLY A 254 2.31 12.34 3.02
C GLY A 254 1.54 13.66 2.87
N HIS A 255 2.07 14.63 2.11
CA HIS A 255 1.41 15.89 1.76
C HIS A 255 0.89 15.89 0.31
N TYR A 256 1.14 14.84 -0.47
CA TYR A 256 0.52 14.67 -1.78
C TYR A 256 -0.85 14.02 -1.65
N THR A 257 -1.77 14.45 -2.51
CA THR A 257 -3.07 13.80 -2.64
C THR A 257 -2.90 12.56 -3.52
N ALA A 258 -3.26 11.39 -2.97
CA ALA A 258 -3.33 10.17 -3.75
C ALA A 258 -4.55 10.20 -4.67
N LEU A 259 -4.30 10.13 -5.98
CA LEU A 259 -5.35 10.10 -7.00
C LEU A 259 -5.51 8.67 -7.52
N GLU A 260 -6.76 8.26 -7.80
CA GLU A 260 -7.00 6.94 -8.39
C GLU A 260 -6.37 6.88 -9.78
N GLY A 261 -5.49 5.90 -10.00
CA GLY A 261 -5.03 5.55 -11.33
C GLY A 261 -6.23 5.04 -12.10
N ASN A 262 -6.63 5.74 -13.16
CA ASN A 262 -7.70 5.25 -14.03
C ASN A 262 -7.26 3.92 -14.65
N ILE A 263 -7.69 2.82 -14.04
CA ILE A 263 -7.65 1.50 -14.66
C ILE A 263 -8.73 1.55 -15.74
N HIS A 264 -8.28 1.40 -16.99
CA HIS A 264 -9.02 1.48 -18.26
C HIS A 264 -9.17 2.88 -18.85
N SER A 265 -8.28 3.23 -19.78
CA SER A 265 -8.72 4.12 -20.86
C SER A 265 -9.90 3.43 -21.54
N VAL A 266 -11.01 4.15 -21.72
CA VAL A 266 -12.21 3.67 -22.44
C VAL A 266 -11.83 3.09 -23.81
N GLU A 267 -10.71 3.53 -24.39
CA GLU A 267 -10.10 2.97 -25.60
C GLU A 267 -9.59 1.53 -25.45
N GLN A 268 -8.98 1.15 -24.32
CA GLN A 268 -8.49 -0.22 -24.14
C GLN A 268 -9.64 -1.21 -23.90
N SER A 269 -10.68 -0.81 -23.14
CA SER A 269 -11.91 -1.61 -23.00
C SER A 269 -12.68 -1.71 -24.31
N ALA A 270 -12.72 -0.63 -25.11
CA ALA A 270 -13.32 -0.66 -26.45
C ALA A 270 -12.52 -1.57 -27.42
N ARG A 271 -11.17 -1.55 -27.35
CA ARG A 271 -10.33 -2.45 -28.15
C ARG A 271 -10.49 -3.91 -27.75
N GLN A 272 -10.56 -4.23 -26.45
CA GLN A 272 -10.83 -5.58 -25.97
C GLN A 272 -12.25 -6.06 -26.35
N ALA A 273 -13.26 -5.20 -26.29
CA ALA A 273 -14.61 -5.52 -26.76
C ALA A 273 -14.68 -5.70 -28.29
N SER A 274 -13.92 -4.92 -29.07
CA SER A 274 -13.87 -5.04 -30.53
C SER A 274 -13.13 -6.29 -31.03
N ASN A 275 -12.12 -6.75 -30.27
CA ASN A 275 -11.37 -7.98 -30.57
C ASN A 275 -12.16 -9.25 -30.22
N LEU A 276 -13.21 -9.13 -29.41
CA LEU A 276 -14.16 -10.23 -29.14
C LEU A 276 -15.27 -10.34 -30.21
N TYR A 277 -15.47 -9.29 -31.03
CA TYR A 277 -16.50 -9.25 -32.07
C TYR A 277 -15.98 -9.53 -33.49
N THR A 278 -14.68 -9.75 -33.68
CA THR A 278 -14.05 -9.96 -35.01
C THR A 278 -13.62 -11.40 -35.30
N LYS A 279 -14.08 -12.38 -34.50
CA LYS A 279 -14.06 -13.79 -34.89
C LYS A 279 -15.48 -14.34 -34.99
N ALA A 280 -16.10 -14.11 -36.14
CA ALA A 280 -17.23 -14.87 -36.65
C ALA A 280 -16.95 -15.22 -38.11
#